data_AF-A0A431GJP4-F1
#
_entry.id   AF-A0A431GJP4-F1
#
_cell.length_a   1.000
_cell.length_b   1.000
_cell.length_c   1.000
_cell.angle_alpha   90.00
_cell.angle_beta   90.00
_cell.angle_gamma   90.00
#
_symmetry.space_group_name_H-M   'P 1'
#
loop_
_entity.id
_entity.type
_entity.pdbx_description
1 polymer ?
#
loop_
_entity_poly.entity_id
_entity_poly.type
_entity_poly.pdbx_seq_one_letter_code
_entity_poly.pdbx_strand_id
1 'polypeptide(L)'
;MLLCDIGNSNANFLDDNKYFTLSIDQFLEFKNEQKIFYINVNEHLKEHLKNQKNFINLEPYFLFDTIYQGLGIDRIAACYTIEDGVVVDAGSAITIDIISNSIHLGGFILPGIANYKKIYSHISPRLKSEFNTQVSLDAFPQKTMDALSYGVFKGIYLLIKDATQNKKLYFTGGDGQFLANYFDHAIYDKLLIFRGMKKIIKENPNLLY
;
A
#
# COMPACT_ATOMS: atom_id res chain seq x y z
N MET A 1 -8.43 20.10 -4.79
CA MET A 1 -7.23 19.62 -5.53
C MET A 1 -7.35 18.11 -5.63
N LEU A 2 -7.38 17.53 -6.83
CA LEU A 2 -7.64 16.10 -6.98
C LEU A 2 -6.34 15.30 -7.12
N LEU A 3 -6.13 14.37 -6.19
CA LEU A 3 -5.02 13.41 -6.21
C LEU A 3 -5.52 12.03 -6.62
N CYS A 4 -4.70 11.26 -7.32
CA CYS A 4 -5.02 9.91 -7.78
C CYS A 4 -3.83 8.95 -7.59
N ASP A 5 -4.03 7.90 -6.80
CA ASP A 5 -3.09 6.79 -6.65
C ASP A 5 -3.61 5.61 -7.47
N ILE A 6 -2.92 5.26 -8.55
CA ILE A 6 -3.35 4.26 -9.52
C ILE A 6 -2.58 2.96 -9.30
N GLY A 7 -3.26 2.01 -8.65
CA GLY A 7 -2.76 0.65 -8.44
C GLY A 7 -3.16 -0.33 -9.56
N ASN A 8 -2.77 -1.58 -9.37
CA ASN A 8 -3.12 -2.66 -10.32
C ASN A 8 -4.60 -3.04 -10.31
N SER A 9 -5.30 -2.85 -9.19
CA SER A 9 -6.70 -3.26 -9.03
C SER A 9 -7.68 -2.11 -8.93
N ASN A 10 -7.23 -0.96 -8.43
CA ASN A 10 -8.07 0.20 -8.15
C ASN A 10 -7.30 1.50 -8.41
N ALA A 11 -8.04 2.56 -8.71
CA ALA A 11 -7.57 3.94 -8.63
C ALA A 11 -8.22 4.60 -7.40
N ASN A 12 -7.39 5.00 -6.43
CA ASN A 12 -7.83 5.73 -5.25
C ASN A 12 -7.74 7.21 -5.53
N PHE A 13 -8.74 7.98 -5.11
CA PHE A 13 -8.78 9.43 -5.28
C PHE A 13 -8.93 10.12 -3.93
N LEU A 14 -8.31 11.28 -3.83
CA LEU A 14 -8.50 12.21 -2.72
C LEU A 14 -8.79 13.61 -3.28
N ASP A 15 -10.02 14.08 -3.09
CA ASP A 15 -10.42 15.45 -3.37
C ASP A 15 -10.52 16.24 -2.06
N ASP A 16 -9.46 16.99 -1.75
CA ASP A 16 -9.24 17.65 -0.47
C ASP A 16 -9.30 16.69 0.74
N ASN A 17 -10.50 16.43 1.26
CA ASN A 17 -10.80 15.51 2.36
C ASN A 17 -11.71 14.34 1.97
N LYS A 18 -12.21 14.29 0.73
CA LYS A 18 -13.10 13.23 0.23
C LYS A 18 -12.28 12.14 -0.44
N TYR A 19 -12.21 10.99 0.22
CA TYR A 19 -11.62 9.78 -0.33
C TYR A 19 -12.67 8.96 -1.07
N PHE A 20 -12.35 8.50 -2.27
CA PHE A 20 -13.15 7.50 -2.98
C PHE A 20 -12.25 6.58 -3.81
N THR A 21 -12.77 5.41 -4.17
CA THR A 21 -12.03 4.40 -4.94
C THR A 21 -12.86 4.00 -6.16
N LEU A 22 -12.20 3.89 -7.30
CA LEU A 22 -12.74 3.33 -8.54
C LEU A 22 -12.01 2.03 -8.87
N SER A 23 -12.72 1.04 -9.40
CA SER A 23 -12.07 -0.06 -10.13
C SER A 23 -11.37 0.47 -11.38
N ILE A 24 -10.47 -0.31 -11.97
CA ILE A 24 -9.78 0.11 -13.21
C ILE A 24 -10.76 0.34 -14.37
N ASP A 25 -11.81 -0.45 -14.49
CA ASP A 25 -12.84 -0.26 -15.52
C ASP A 25 -13.57 1.08 -15.33
N GLN A 26 -13.98 1.38 -14.10
CA GLN A 26 -14.60 2.68 -13.77
C GLN A 26 -13.64 3.85 -13.95
N PHE A 27 -12.34 3.64 -13.69
CA PHE A 27 -11.31 4.64 -13.90
C PHE A 27 -11.13 4.97 -15.38
N LEU A 28 -11.16 3.98 -16.28
CA LEU A 28 -11.04 4.19 -17.72
C LEU A 28 -12.20 5.01 -18.32
N GLU A 29 -13.38 4.94 -17.69
CA GLU A 29 -14.56 5.73 -18.06
C GLU A 29 -14.61 7.09 -17.36
N PHE A 30 -13.76 7.31 -16.35
CA PHE A 30 -13.76 8.52 -15.54
C PHE A 30 -13.35 9.73 -16.36
N LYS A 31 -14.23 10.74 -16.40
CA LYS A 31 -13.96 12.03 -17.05
C LYS A 31 -14.05 13.15 -16.04
N ASN A 32 -13.10 14.06 -16.11
CA ASN A 32 -13.03 15.21 -15.22
C ASN A 32 -12.25 16.33 -15.90
N GLU A 33 -12.68 17.58 -15.72
CA GLU A 33 -12.06 18.73 -16.38
C GLU A 33 -10.96 19.38 -15.54
N GLN A 34 -10.94 19.13 -14.22
CA GLN A 34 -9.87 19.61 -13.33
C GLN A 34 -8.55 18.86 -13.56
N LYS A 35 -7.43 19.51 -13.20
CA LYS A 35 -6.11 18.87 -13.12
C LYS A 35 -6.15 17.76 -12.07
N ILE A 36 -5.58 16.60 -12.41
CA ILE A 36 -5.46 15.42 -11.54
C ILE A 36 -3.98 15.10 -11.38
N PHE A 37 -3.47 15.20 -10.16
CA PHE A 37 -2.09 14.82 -9.87
C PHE A 37 -2.06 13.35 -9.50
N TYR A 38 -1.24 12.55 -10.21
CA TYR A 38 -1.28 11.10 -10.05
C TYR A 38 0.09 10.48 -9.85
N ILE A 39 0.08 9.29 -9.24
CA ILE A 39 1.15 8.29 -9.34
C ILE A 39 0.53 7.00 -9.88
N ASN A 40 1.32 6.15 -10.55
CA ASN A 40 0.82 4.96 -11.20
C ASN A 40 1.83 3.81 -11.15
N VAL A 41 1.38 2.64 -10.70
CA VAL A 41 2.15 1.38 -10.80
C VAL A 41 1.54 0.38 -11.79
N ASN A 42 0.43 0.74 -12.43
CA ASN A 42 -0.21 -0.09 -13.44
C ASN A 42 0.38 0.17 -14.83
N GLU A 43 1.26 -0.72 -15.29
CA GLU A 43 1.92 -0.61 -16.60
C GLU A 43 0.93 -0.53 -17.77
N HIS A 44 -0.23 -1.20 -17.67
CA HIS A 44 -1.23 -1.22 -18.74
C HIS A 44 -1.91 0.13 -18.95
N LEU A 45 -1.86 1.03 -17.96
CA LEU A 45 -2.51 2.34 -18.03
C LEU A 45 -1.58 3.47 -18.51
N LYS A 46 -0.28 3.21 -18.71
CA LYS A 46 0.69 4.25 -19.10
C LYS A 46 0.31 4.98 -20.38
N GLU A 47 -0.04 4.24 -21.43
CA GLU A 47 -0.45 4.84 -22.71
C GLU A 47 -1.80 5.57 -22.59
N HIS A 48 -2.73 5.06 -21.79
CA HIS A 48 -3.99 5.76 -21.51
C HIS A 48 -3.73 7.11 -20.84
N LEU A 49 -2.94 7.12 -19.75
CA LEU A 49 -2.62 8.31 -18.96
C LEU A 49 -1.85 9.37 -19.77
N LYS A 50 -0.95 8.93 -20.67
CA LYS A 50 -0.20 9.84 -21.56
C LYS A 50 -1.10 10.65 -22.49
N ASN A 51 -2.26 10.10 -22.86
CA ASN A 51 -3.23 10.79 -23.71
C ASN A 51 -4.12 11.78 -22.94
N GLN A 52 -4.12 11.73 -21.60
CA GLN A 52 -4.94 12.60 -20.75
C GLN A 52 -4.18 13.86 -20.35
N LYS A 53 -4.47 14.98 -21.02
CA LYS A 53 -3.75 16.25 -20.81
C LYS A 53 -3.90 16.84 -19.41
N ASN A 54 -5.00 16.54 -18.72
CA ASN A 54 -5.26 17.03 -17.37
C ASN A 54 -4.67 16.13 -16.27
N PHE A 55 -4.10 14.98 -16.61
CA PHE A 55 -3.41 14.10 -15.67
C PHE A 55 -1.91 14.45 -15.60
N ILE A 56 -1.44 14.85 -14.43
CA ILE A 56 -0.09 15.31 -14.17
C ILE A 56 0.63 14.26 -13.33
N ASN A 57 1.64 13.59 -13.90
CA ASN A 57 2.41 12.58 -13.20
C ASN A 57 3.32 13.23 -12.14
N LEU A 58 3.20 12.81 -10.89
CA LEU A 58 4.05 13.25 -9.79
C LEU A 58 5.33 12.43 -9.64
N GLU A 59 5.40 11.23 -10.22
CA GLU A 59 6.55 10.32 -10.10
C GLU A 59 7.92 11.00 -10.33
N PRO A 60 8.12 11.83 -11.38
CA PRO A 60 9.43 12.44 -11.65
C PRO A 60 9.90 13.44 -10.59
N TYR A 61 9.01 13.89 -9.69
CA TYR A 61 9.31 14.90 -8.68
C TYR A 61 9.72 14.29 -7.34
N PHE A 62 9.56 12.98 -7.16
CA PHE A 62 9.99 12.30 -5.94
C PHE A 62 11.51 12.13 -5.92
N LEU A 63 12.17 12.91 -5.06
CA LEU A 63 13.59 12.72 -4.71
C LEU A 63 13.67 11.87 -3.44
N PHE A 64 14.05 10.60 -3.60
CA PHE A 64 14.03 9.62 -2.51
C PHE A 64 15.32 8.80 -2.50
N ASP A 65 16.04 8.82 -1.37
CA ASP A 65 17.34 8.15 -1.25
C ASP A 65 17.16 6.64 -1.04
N THR A 66 17.44 5.87 -2.09
CA THR A 66 17.32 4.41 -2.12
C THR A 66 18.27 3.80 -3.14
N ILE A 67 18.86 2.65 -2.80
CA ILE A 67 19.59 1.80 -3.74
C ILE A 67 18.73 0.66 -4.32
N TYR A 68 17.49 0.55 -3.87
CA TYR A 68 16.54 -0.46 -4.37
C TYR A 68 16.23 -0.19 -5.84
N GLN A 69 16.59 -1.13 -6.71
CA GLN A 69 16.35 -1.02 -8.15
C GLN A 69 14.86 -1.26 -8.47
N GLY A 70 14.22 -0.31 -9.16
CA GLY A 70 12.82 -0.42 -9.56
C GLY A 70 11.84 -0.38 -8.39
N LEU A 71 12.13 0.42 -7.36
CA LEU A 71 11.18 0.65 -6.27
C LEU A 71 9.90 1.30 -6.81
N GLY A 72 8.74 0.74 -6.49
CA GLY A 72 7.44 1.25 -6.92
C GLY A 72 7.17 2.66 -6.37
N ILE A 73 6.55 3.51 -7.19
CA ILE A 73 6.26 4.89 -6.80
C ILE A 73 5.23 4.99 -5.66
N ASP A 74 4.34 4.01 -5.53
CA ASP A 74 3.41 3.84 -4.42
C ASP A 74 4.15 3.68 -3.08
N ARG A 75 5.17 2.81 -3.03
CA ARG A 75 6.04 2.60 -1.87
C ARG A 75 6.83 3.85 -1.51
N ILE A 76 7.40 4.53 -2.51
CA ILE A 76 8.10 5.81 -2.32
C ILE A 76 7.15 6.84 -1.70
N ALA A 77 5.95 7.00 -2.27
CA ALA A 77 4.96 7.96 -1.78
C ALA A 77 4.50 7.67 -0.35
N ALA A 78 4.28 6.40 0.01
CA ALA A 78 3.94 6.00 1.38
C ALA A 78 5.07 6.32 2.38
N CYS A 79 6.33 6.15 1.97
CA CYS A 79 7.50 6.42 2.82
C CYS A 79 7.86 7.91 2.91
N TYR A 80 7.40 8.73 1.96
CA TYR A 80 7.95 10.09 1.73
C TYR A 80 7.81 11.08 2.89
N THR A 81 6.90 10.81 3.82
CA THR A 81 6.64 11.65 5.00
C THR A 81 7.21 11.06 6.29
N ILE A 82 7.93 9.95 6.21
CA ILE A 82 8.49 9.23 7.34
C ILE A 82 10.01 9.45 7.39
N GLU A 83 10.51 9.94 8.52
CA GLU A 83 11.95 10.10 8.75
C GLU A 83 12.59 8.81 9.30
N ASP A 84 11.94 8.18 10.27
CA ASP A 84 12.36 6.89 10.85
C ASP A 84 11.13 6.01 11.11
N GLY A 85 11.16 4.78 10.61
CA GLY A 85 10.03 3.86 10.77
C GLY A 85 10.09 2.63 9.88
N VAL A 86 9.13 1.73 10.11
CA VAL A 86 8.75 0.69 9.15
C VAL A 86 7.38 1.03 8.60
N VAL A 87 7.28 1.10 7.28
CA VAL A 87 6.06 1.39 6.54
C VAL A 87 5.51 0.09 5.97
N VAL A 88 4.26 -0.22 6.28
CA VAL A 88 3.56 -1.41 5.82
C VAL A 88 2.33 -1.00 5.03
N ASP A 89 2.35 -1.19 3.71
CA ASP A 89 1.15 -1.04 2.89
C ASP A 89 0.52 -2.42 2.63
N ALA A 90 -0.66 -2.64 3.17
CA ALA A 90 -1.35 -3.92 3.11
C ALA A 90 -2.58 -3.85 2.18
N GLY A 91 -2.40 -4.27 0.94
CA GLY A 91 -3.43 -4.34 -0.09
C GLY A 91 -3.29 -5.60 -0.96
N SER A 92 -3.30 -5.44 -2.29
CA SER A 92 -3.12 -6.55 -3.25
C SER A 92 -1.80 -7.32 -3.04
N ALA A 93 -0.76 -6.58 -2.64
CA ALA A 93 0.45 -7.10 -2.02
C ALA A 93 0.59 -6.44 -0.63
N ILE A 94 1.41 -7.04 0.24
CA ILE A 94 1.85 -6.40 1.48
C ILE A 94 3.32 -6.01 1.28
N THR A 95 3.61 -4.72 1.24
CA THR A 95 4.98 -4.21 1.16
C THR A 95 5.44 -3.75 2.53
N ILE A 96 6.68 -4.03 2.88
CA ILE A 96 7.31 -3.63 4.14
C ILE A 96 8.60 -2.91 3.79
N ASP A 97 8.66 -1.62 4.09
CA ASP A 97 9.78 -0.74 3.77
C ASP A 97 10.37 -0.14 5.05
N ILE A 98 11.71 -0.16 5.18
CA ILE A 98 12.41 0.31 6.37
C ILE A 98 13.09 1.64 6.05
N ILE A 99 12.74 2.67 6.81
CA ILE A 99 13.28 4.03 6.68
C ILE A 99 14.08 4.38 7.93
N SER A 100 15.24 5.00 7.74
CA SER A 100 15.99 5.64 8.82
C SER A 100 16.70 6.90 8.36
N ASN A 101 16.59 7.98 9.13
CA ASN A 101 17.09 9.31 8.77
C ASN A 101 16.70 9.72 7.33
N SER A 102 15.46 9.47 6.93
CA SER A 102 14.93 9.72 5.58
C SER A 102 15.61 8.93 4.44
N ILE A 103 16.40 7.91 4.77
CA ILE A 103 17.02 6.97 3.81
C ILE A 103 16.24 5.67 3.82
N HIS A 104 15.91 5.15 2.64
CA HIS A 104 15.30 3.83 2.51
C HIS A 104 16.37 2.74 2.53
N LEU A 105 16.33 1.94 3.60
CA LEU A 105 17.29 0.87 3.85
C LEU A 105 16.99 -0.41 3.05
N GLY A 106 15.82 -0.46 2.42
CA GLY A 106 15.30 -1.64 1.72
C GLY A 106 13.94 -2.05 2.25
N GLY A 107 13.40 -3.08 1.60
CA GLY A 107 12.07 -3.60 1.92
C GLY A 107 11.80 -4.91 1.20
N PHE A 108 10.70 -5.56 1.57
CA PHE A 108 10.28 -6.84 1.01
C PHE A 108 8.78 -6.87 0.75
N ILE A 109 8.35 -7.84 -0.06
CA ILE A 109 6.97 -7.95 -0.55
C ILE A 109 6.42 -9.34 -0.24
N LEU A 110 5.22 -9.37 0.33
CA LEU A 110 4.43 -10.57 0.56
C LEU A 110 3.15 -10.54 -0.29
N PRO A 111 2.51 -11.69 -0.55
CA PRO A 111 1.16 -11.71 -1.08
C PRO A 111 0.18 -10.96 -0.17
N GLY A 112 -0.78 -10.24 -0.75
CA GLY A 112 -1.94 -9.74 -0.02
C GLY A 112 -2.77 -10.87 0.60
N ILE A 113 -3.52 -10.59 1.67
CA ILE A 113 -4.32 -11.59 2.40
C ILE A 113 -5.29 -12.31 1.45
N ALA A 114 -5.94 -11.57 0.55
CA ALA A 114 -6.82 -12.14 -0.46
C ALA A 114 -6.11 -13.12 -1.42
N ASN A 115 -4.84 -12.90 -1.72
CA ASN A 115 -4.06 -13.78 -2.59
C ASN A 115 -3.62 -15.06 -1.87
N TYR A 116 -3.34 -15.01 -0.56
CA TYR A 116 -3.17 -16.23 0.25
C TYR A 116 -4.41 -17.14 0.18
N LYS A 117 -5.61 -16.57 0.30
CA LYS A 117 -6.86 -17.32 0.19
C LYS A 117 -7.03 -17.97 -1.20
N LYS A 118 -6.68 -17.23 -2.27
CA LYS A 118 -6.73 -17.75 -3.66
C LYS A 118 -5.77 -18.92 -3.85
N ILE A 119 -4.51 -18.80 -3.41
CA ILE A 119 -3.52 -19.85 -3.64
C ILE A 119 -3.84 -21.12 -2.83
N TYR A 120 -4.33 -21.01 -1.59
CA TYR A 120 -4.80 -22.19 -0.85
C TYR A 120 -5.96 -22.91 -1.56
N SER A 121 -6.93 -22.14 -2.03
CA SER A 121 -8.07 -22.68 -2.79
C SER A 121 -7.62 -23.37 -4.09
N HIS A 122 -6.57 -22.85 -4.74
CA HIS A 122 -5.97 -23.43 -5.93
C HIS A 122 -5.20 -24.73 -5.62
N ILE A 123 -4.45 -24.78 -4.51
CA ILE A 123 -3.67 -25.95 -4.09
C ILE A 123 -4.59 -27.15 -3.82
N SER A 124 -5.69 -26.94 -3.11
CA SER A 124 -6.64 -28.03 -2.83
C SER A 124 -8.03 -27.50 -2.45
N PRO A 125 -9.11 -28.15 -2.92
CA PRO A 125 -10.47 -27.88 -2.43
C PRO A 125 -10.60 -28.04 -0.91
N ARG A 126 -9.78 -28.87 -0.26
CA ARG A 126 -9.78 -29.04 1.20
C ARG A 126 -9.27 -27.81 1.97
N LEU A 127 -8.55 -26.92 1.30
CA LEU A 127 -8.01 -25.68 1.86
C LEU A 127 -8.84 -24.46 1.44
N LYS A 128 -9.91 -24.66 0.66
CA LYS A 128 -10.87 -23.61 0.33
C LYS A 128 -11.69 -23.26 1.56
N SER A 129 -11.20 -22.29 2.33
CA SER A 129 -11.81 -21.82 3.57
C SER A 129 -11.72 -20.30 3.67
N GLU A 130 -12.61 -19.72 4.45
CA GLU A 130 -12.42 -18.35 4.93
C GLU A 130 -11.29 -18.30 5.96
N PHE A 131 -10.73 -17.11 6.20
CA PHE A 131 -9.81 -16.94 7.32
C PHE A 131 -10.57 -16.49 8.57
N ASN A 132 -10.23 -17.11 9.69
CA ASN A 132 -10.65 -16.69 11.02
C ASN A 132 -9.78 -15.51 11.47
N THR A 133 -10.28 -14.29 11.33
CA THR A 133 -9.58 -13.06 11.73
C THR A 133 -9.41 -12.91 13.24
N GLN A 134 -10.06 -13.76 14.03
CA GLN A 134 -9.96 -13.81 15.49
C GLN A 134 -9.12 -15.01 15.98
N VAL A 135 -8.34 -15.64 15.09
CA VAL A 135 -7.46 -16.75 15.47
C VAL A 135 -6.42 -16.29 16.49
N SER A 136 -6.20 -17.08 17.54
CA SER A 136 -5.11 -16.80 18.49
C SER A 136 -3.77 -16.99 17.79
N LEU A 137 -2.89 -16.01 17.93
CA LEU A 137 -1.51 -16.10 17.46
C LEU A 137 -0.58 -16.79 18.48
N ASP A 138 -1.05 -17.07 19.70
CA ASP A 138 -0.23 -17.58 20.80
C ASP A 138 -0.57 -19.03 21.19
N ALA A 139 -1.42 -19.70 20.41
CA ALA A 139 -1.77 -21.11 20.58
C ALA A 139 -1.77 -21.84 19.23
N PHE A 140 -1.44 -23.13 19.24
CA PHE A 140 -1.44 -23.92 18.02
C PHE A 140 -2.87 -24.25 17.56
N PRO A 141 -3.16 -24.10 16.26
CA PRO A 141 -4.49 -24.31 15.69
C PRO A 141 -4.87 -25.79 15.66
N GLN A 142 -6.16 -26.10 15.90
CA GLN A 142 -6.68 -27.48 15.98
C GLN A 142 -7.70 -27.81 14.87
N LYS A 143 -7.87 -26.90 13.90
CA LYS A 143 -8.73 -27.10 12.72
C LYS A 143 -8.14 -26.38 11.51
N THR A 144 -8.42 -26.89 10.31
CA THR A 144 -7.84 -26.40 9.05
C THR A 144 -8.02 -24.90 8.84
N MET A 145 -9.21 -24.36 9.11
CA MET A 145 -9.48 -22.91 8.99
C MET A 145 -8.51 -22.07 9.84
N ASP A 146 -8.30 -22.46 11.10
CA ASP A 146 -7.38 -21.76 11.99
C ASP A 146 -5.92 -22.02 11.61
N ALA A 147 -5.59 -23.21 11.08
CA ALA A 147 -4.24 -23.52 10.60
C ALA A 147 -3.83 -22.63 9.43
N LEU A 148 -4.74 -22.40 8.48
CA LEU A 148 -4.53 -21.47 7.37
C LEU A 148 -4.41 -20.03 7.88
N SER A 149 -5.33 -19.60 8.75
CA SER A 149 -5.36 -18.25 9.31
C SER A 149 -4.09 -17.95 10.12
N TYR A 150 -3.70 -18.87 11.01
CA TYR A 150 -2.48 -18.78 11.80
C TYR A 150 -1.23 -18.70 10.91
N GLY A 151 -1.13 -19.58 9.90
CA GLY A 151 0.02 -19.60 9.00
C GLY A 151 0.22 -18.26 8.28
N VAL A 152 -0.86 -17.66 7.79
CA VAL A 152 -0.82 -16.34 7.13
C VAL A 152 -0.53 -15.23 8.13
N PHE A 153 -1.36 -15.08 9.17
CA PHE A 153 -1.30 -13.93 10.05
C PHE A 153 -0.07 -13.96 10.98
N LYS A 154 0.28 -15.12 11.56
CA LYS A 154 1.50 -15.23 12.38
C LYS A 154 2.75 -15.03 11.53
N GLY A 155 2.76 -15.53 10.28
CA GLY A 155 3.87 -15.32 9.35
C GLY A 155 4.12 -13.85 9.06
N ILE A 156 3.07 -13.12 8.65
CA ILE A 156 3.13 -11.67 8.40
C ILE A 156 3.54 -10.93 9.68
N TYR A 157 2.91 -11.25 10.82
CA TYR A 157 3.22 -10.64 12.12
C TYR A 157 4.70 -10.78 12.48
N LEU A 158 5.27 -11.98 12.38
CA LEU A 158 6.67 -12.22 12.74
C LEU A 158 7.63 -11.50 11.80
N LEU A 159 7.36 -11.46 10.49
CA LEU A 159 8.18 -10.74 9.52
C LEU A 159 8.18 -9.23 9.80
N ILE A 160 7.02 -8.64 10.08
CA ILE A 160 6.93 -7.22 10.44
C ILE A 160 7.62 -6.97 11.78
N LYS A 161 7.41 -7.83 12.78
CA LYS A 161 8.03 -7.70 14.11
C LYS A 161 9.55 -7.71 14.02
N ASP A 162 10.11 -8.63 13.23
CA ASP A 162 11.54 -8.74 13.00
C ASP A 162 12.10 -7.48 12.30
N ALA A 163 11.41 -7.00 11.26
CA ALA A 163 11.81 -5.78 10.54
C ALA A 163 11.70 -4.50 11.39
N THR A 164 10.72 -4.44 12.30
CA THR A 164 10.45 -3.25 13.13
C THR A 164 11.57 -2.97 14.11
N GLN A 165 12.08 -4.00 14.78
CA GLN A 165 13.00 -3.85 15.92
C GLN A 165 12.43 -2.85 16.94
N ASN A 166 13.04 -1.67 17.08
CA ASN A 166 12.61 -0.58 17.98
C ASN A 166 12.02 0.64 17.24
N LYS A 167 11.75 0.53 15.93
CA LYS A 167 11.21 1.64 15.12
C LYS A 167 9.69 1.74 15.27
N LYS A 168 9.15 2.92 14.95
CA LYS A 168 7.69 3.10 14.84
C LYS A 168 7.14 2.37 13.62
N LEU A 169 5.93 1.85 13.75
CA LEU A 169 5.20 1.18 12.67
C LEU A 169 4.13 2.11 12.10
N TYR A 170 4.13 2.25 10.78
CA TYR A 170 3.13 2.99 10.02
C TYR A 170 2.45 2.03 9.06
N PHE A 171 1.14 1.85 9.20
CA PHE A 171 0.33 1.00 8.35
C PHE A 171 -0.57 1.84 7.44
N THR A 172 -0.73 1.39 6.20
CA THR A 172 -1.73 1.90 5.24
C THR A 172 -2.33 0.71 4.48
N GLY A 173 -3.21 1.00 3.52
CA GLY A 173 -3.88 -0.01 2.71
C GLY A 173 -5.18 -0.52 3.34
N GLY A 174 -5.88 -1.37 2.60
CA GLY A 174 -7.19 -1.90 2.98
C GLY A 174 -7.12 -2.85 4.19
N ASP A 175 -6.06 -3.66 4.25
CA ASP A 175 -5.81 -4.61 5.34
C ASP A 175 -4.92 -4.01 6.45
N GLY A 176 -4.46 -2.77 6.28
CA GLY A 176 -3.48 -2.13 7.17
C GLY A 176 -3.98 -1.98 8.61
N GLN A 177 -5.23 -1.55 8.81
CA GLN A 177 -5.80 -1.40 10.15
C GLN A 177 -5.91 -2.75 10.86
N PHE A 178 -6.28 -3.81 10.12
CA PHE A 178 -6.36 -5.15 10.69
C PHE A 178 -4.99 -5.63 11.17
N LEU A 179 -3.93 -5.44 10.37
CA LEU A 179 -2.58 -5.84 10.75
C LEU A 179 -2.01 -4.96 11.87
N ALA A 180 -2.29 -3.66 11.86
CA ALA A 180 -1.83 -2.71 12.89
C ALA A 180 -2.31 -3.12 14.30
N ASN A 181 -3.49 -3.73 14.41
CA ASN A 181 -4.05 -4.16 15.70
C ASN A 181 -3.22 -5.25 16.42
N TYR A 182 -2.28 -5.92 15.74
CA TYR A 182 -1.37 -6.90 16.37
C TYR A 182 -0.15 -6.27 17.05
N PHE A 183 0.04 -4.95 16.90
CA PHE A 183 1.24 -4.26 17.36
C PHE A 183 0.90 -3.12 18.31
N ASP A 184 1.57 -3.09 19.45
CA ASP A 184 1.55 -1.93 20.34
C ASP A 184 2.25 -0.75 19.65
N HIS A 185 1.69 0.45 19.77
CA HIS A 185 2.24 1.69 19.20
C HIS A 185 2.36 1.76 17.66
N ALA A 186 1.57 0.97 16.93
CA ALA A 186 1.40 1.13 15.49
C ALA A 186 0.44 2.29 15.16
N ILE A 187 0.73 3.00 14.06
CA ILE A 187 -0.11 4.06 13.53
C ILE A 187 -0.73 3.55 12.23
N TYR A 188 -2.06 3.50 12.15
CA TYR A 188 -2.75 3.31 10.88
C TYR A 188 -3.11 4.67 10.28
N ASP A 189 -2.67 4.91 9.05
CA ASP A 189 -3.02 6.08 8.26
C ASP A 189 -3.44 5.68 6.85
N LYS A 190 -4.75 5.67 6.61
CA LYS A 190 -5.34 5.34 5.30
C LYS A 190 -4.87 6.27 4.17
N LEU A 191 -4.40 7.48 4.49
CA LEU A 191 -4.04 8.50 3.52
C LEU A 191 -2.52 8.63 3.34
N LEU A 192 -1.72 7.67 3.83
CA LEU A 192 -0.27 7.80 3.90
C LEU A 192 0.37 8.11 2.53
N ILE A 193 -0.04 7.40 1.46
CA ILE A 193 0.39 7.68 0.08
C ILE A 193 0.03 9.11 -0.34
N PHE A 194 -1.21 9.53 -0.10
CA PHE A 194 -1.66 10.88 -0.44
C PHE A 194 -0.93 11.97 0.35
N ARG A 195 -0.44 11.68 1.56
CA ARG A 195 0.41 12.63 2.29
C ARG A 195 1.75 12.83 1.59
N GLY A 196 2.35 11.77 1.07
CA GLY A 196 3.54 11.86 0.21
C GLY A 196 3.29 12.72 -1.02
N MET A 197 2.19 12.44 -1.74
CA MET A 197 1.78 13.25 -2.91
C MET A 197 1.55 14.72 -2.54
N LYS A 198 0.87 15.01 -1.42
CA LYS A 198 0.65 16.39 -0.93
C LYS A 198 1.97 17.08 -0.59
N LYS A 199 2.94 16.36 -0.01
CA LYS A 199 4.28 16.89 0.30
C LYS A 199 5.02 17.28 -0.99
N ILE A 200 4.99 16.43 -2.02
CA ILE A 200 5.58 16.74 -3.34
C ILE A 200 4.98 18.00 -3.96
N ILE A 201 3.66 18.15 -3.94
CA ILE A 201 3.02 19.36 -4.49
C ILE A 201 3.41 20.61 -3.68
N LYS A 202 3.51 20.49 -2.36
CA LYS A 202 3.96 21.59 -1.49
C LYS A 202 5.41 22.01 -1.79
N GLU A 203 6.27 21.06 -2.12
CA GLU A 203 7.68 21.29 -2.49
C GLU A 203 7.82 21.83 -3.92
N ASN A 204 6.80 21.63 -4.77
CA ASN A 204 6.77 22.03 -6.18
C ASN A 204 5.51 22.86 -6.51
N PRO A 205 5.34 24.07 -5.94
CA PRO A 205 4.11 24.86 -6.06
C PRO A 205 3.81 25.31 -7.50
N ASN A 206 4.82 25.31 -8.38
CA ASN A 206 4.67 25.57 -9.81
C ASN A 206 3.77 24.55 -10.52
N LEU A 207 3.58 23.35 -9.98
CA LEU A 207 2.68 22.33 -10.53
C LEU A 207 1.19 22.75 -10.52
N LEU A 208 0.82 23.69 -9.66
CA LEU A 208 -0.55 24.16 -9.52
C LEU A 208 -0.96 25.11 -10.67
N TYR A 209 0.01 25.84 -11.24
CA TYR A 209 -0.20 26.81 -12.32
C TYR A 209 -0.07 26.14 -13.68
#